data_AF-A0A221STN1-F1
#
_entry.id   AF-A0A221STN1-F1
#
_cell.length_a   1.000
_cell.length_b   1.000
_cell.length_c   1.000
_cell.angle_alpha   90.00
_cell.angle_beta   90.00
_cell.angle_gamma   90.00
#
_symmetry.space_group_name_H-M   'P 1'
#
loop_
_entity.id
_entity.type
_entity.pdbx_description
1 polymer ?
#
loop_
_entity_poly.entity_id
_entity_poly.type
_entity_poly.pdbx_seq_one_letter_code
_entity_poly.pdbx_strand_id
1 'polypeptide(L)'
;MTGLLSGCTSAEQVKKDRQAQTQRIQATRYRQLCVAAIERYRVADGRSGQDLSPLNDQGCSSPLLAPFGAVQERAATVQDSRISIDPERLSDYTVRITGLDGQAYVYRDDGKRAAALQEAAESLPLDEPVDAGGGQRPEAE
;
A
#
# COMPACT_ATOMS: atom_id res chain seq x y z
N MET A 1 12.16 -50.94 -25.71
CA MET A 1 12.54 -49.52 -25.65
C MET A 1 12.04 -48.95 -24.34
N THR A 2 12.95 -48.90 -23.37
CA THR A 2 12.68 -48.46 -21.99
C THR A 2 12.80 -46.94 -21.97
N GLY A 3 11.69 -46.24 -21.79
CA GLY A 3 11.63 -44.78 -21.76
C GLY A 3 10.65 -44.31 -20.70
N LEU A 4 10.88 -44.72 -19.45
CA LEU A 4 10.20 -44.13 -18.29
C LEU A 4 10.89 -42.78 -18.00
N LEU A 5 10.19 -41.71 -18.37
CA LEU A 5 10.58 -40.32 -18.16
C LEU A 5 10.94 -40.10 -16.69
N SER A 6 12.23 -39.84 -16.46
CA SER A 6 12.78 -39.44 -15.17
C SER A 6 12.27 -38.07 -14.79
N GLY A 7 11.40 -38.02 -13.78
CA GLY A 7 10.94 -36.81 -13.14
C GLY A 7 10.67 -37.03 -11.65
N CYS A 8 11.50 -37.82 -10.96
CA CYS A 8 11.39 -38.00 -9.52
C CYS A 8 12.04 -36.83 -8.80
N THR A 9 11.37 -35.67 -8.78
CA THR A 9 11.68 -34.62 -7.81
C THR A 9 11.45 -35.22 -6.41
N SER A 10 12.48 -35.23 -5.55
CA SER A 10 12.35 -35.81 -4.23
C SER A 10 11.29 -35.07 -3.40
N ALA A 11 10.62 -35.78 -2.49
CA ALA A 11 9.60 -35.16 -1.61
C ALA A 11 10.16 -33.98 -0.80
N GLU A 12 11.46 -33.99 -0.51
CA GLU A 12 12.17 -32.90 0.16
C GLU A 12 12.34 -31.67 -0.72
N GLN A 13 12.66 -31.86 -2.01
CA GLN A 13 12.75 -30.77 -2.97
C GLN A 13 11.39 -30.08 -3.16
N VAL A 14 10.31 -30.86 -3.30
CA VAL A 14 8.95 -30.32 -3.38
C VAL A 14 8.59 -29.51 -2.13
N LYS A 15 8.98 -29.95 -0.93
CA LYS A 15 8.76 -29.20 0.32
C LYS A 15 9.52 -27.87 0.32
N LYS A 16 10.81 -27.88 -0.07
CA LYS A 16 11.63 -26.66 -0.18
C LYS A 16 11.04 -25.67 -1.17
N ASP A 17 10.63 -26.15 -2.35
CA ASP A 17 10.04 -25.31 -3.39
C ASP A 17 8.72 -24.68 -2.93
N ARG A 18 7.85 -25.47 -2.27
CA ARG A 18 6.61 -24.97 -1.67
C ARG A 18 6.86 -23.94 -0.57
N GLN A 19 7.89 -24.15 0.25
CA GLN A 19 8.26 -23.22 1.31
C GLN A 19 8.74 -21.89 0.71
N ALA A 20 9.63 -21.93 -0.28
CA ALA A 20 10.12 -20.75 -0.98
C ALA A 20 8.97 -20.00 -1.68
N GLN A 21 8.08 -20.73 -2.35
CA GLN A 21 6.89 -20.14 -2.97
C GLN A 21 5.98 -19.46 -1.92
N THR A 22 5.79 -20.10 -0.76
CA THR A 22 5.00 -19.52 0.33
C THR A 22 5.63 -18.23 0.84
N GLN A 23 6.94 -18.22 1.10
CA GLN A 23 7.67 -17.04 1.56
C GLN A 23 7.56 -15.88 0.57
N ARG A 24 7.70 -16.16 -0.72
CA ARG A 24 7.50 -15.19 -1.80
C ARG A 24 6.10 -14.59 -1.81
N ILE A 25 5.06 -15.42 -1.67
CA ILE A 25 3.66 -14.97 -1.61
C ILE A 25 3.45 -14.07 -0.40
N GLN A 26 3.98 -14.45 0.76
CA GLN A 26 3.86 -13.65 1.99
C GLN A 26 4.53 -12.28 1.84
N ALA A 27 5.76 -12.23 1.34
CA ALA A 27 6.48 -10.97 1.12
C ALA A 27 5.76 -10.06 0.11
N THR A 28 5.23 -10.64 -0.96
CA THR A 28 4.44 -9.90 -1.98
C THR A 28 3.17 -9.33 -1.37
N ARG A 29 2.45 -10.12 -0.57
CA ARG A 29 1.21 -9.69 0.09
C ARG A 29 1.48 -8.62 1.15
N TYR A 30 2.56 -8.77 1.92
CA TYR A 30 3.00 -7.78 2.90
C TYR A 30 3.30 -6.43 2.24
N ARG A 31 4.04 -6.45 1.12
CA ARG A 31 4.30 -5.26 0.30
C ARG A 31 3.00 -4.59 -0.18
N GLN A 32 2.05 -5.36 -0.69
CA GLN A 32 0.76 -4.82 -1.17
C GLN A 32 -0.04 -4.14 -0.05
N LEU A 33 -0.05 -4.75 1.15
CA LEU A 33 -0.72 -4.16 2.31
C LEU A 33 -0.03 -2.89 2.78
N CYS A 34 1.31 -2.86 2.77
CA CYS A 34 2.09 -1.67 3.08
C CYS A 34 1.78 -0.53 2.11
N VAL A 35 1.80 -0.80 0.80
CA VAL A 35 1.41 0.16 -0.24
C VAL A 35 0.00 0.69 0.03
N ALA A 36 -0.98 -0.19 0.27
CA ALA A 36 -2.35 0.24 0.56
C ALA A 36 -2.46 1.12 1.82
N ALA A 37 -1.67 0.84 2.86
CA ALA A 37 -1.64 1.65 4.08
C ALA A 37 -1.02 3.03 3.84
N ILE A 38 0.06 3.12 3.06
CA ILE A 38 0.69 4.40 2.65
C ILE A 38 -0.30 5.25 1.86
N GLU A 39 -1.04 4.63 0.93
CA GLU A 39 -2.03 5.34 0.12
C GLU A 39 -3.19 5.87 0.96
N ARG A 40 -3.63 5.13 1.98
CA ARG A 40 -4.63 5.60 2.94
C ARG A 40 -4.09 6.71 3.84
N TYR A 41 -2.84 6.57 4.30
CA TYR A 41 -2.12 7.60 5.06
C TYR A 41 -2.02 8.91 4.25
N ARG A 42 -1.80 8.80 2.94
CA ARG A 42 -1.67 9.92 1.99
C ARG A 42 -2.94 10.75 1.94
N VAL A 43 -4.11 10.12 1.92
CA VAL A 43 -5.41 10.80 1.76
C VAL A 43 -6.14 11.03 3.09
N ALA A 44 -5.50 10.76 4.23
CA ALA A 44 -6.11 10.92 5.55
C ALA A 44 -6.31 12.41 5.91
N ASP A 45 -7.46 12.69 6.54
CA ASP A 45 -8.01 14.01 6.88
C ASP A 45 -6.98 15.13 7.12
N GLY A 46 -7.06 16.17 6.29
CA GLY A 46 -6.30 17.42 6.45
C GLY A 46 -4.86 17.39 5.91
N ARG A 47 -4.36 16.25 5.41
CA ARG A 47 -3.07 16.20 4.71
C ARG A 47 -3.27 16.49 3.24
N SER A 48 -2.51 17.44 2.71
CA SER A 48 -2.47 17.79 1.30
C SER A 48 -1.77 16.72 0.45
N GLY A 49 -2.02 15.42 0.68
CA GLY A 49 -1.74 14.31 -0.24
C GLY A 49 -0.29 14.09 -0.70
N GLN A 50 0.64 14.96 -0.30
CA GLN A 50 1.91 15.14 -0.99
C GLN A 50 3.13 15.04 -0.10
N ASP A 51 3.00 15.17 1.22
CA ASP A 51 4.13 15.00 2.14
C ASP A 51 4.08 13.63 2.83
N LEU A 52 4.87 12.69 2.31
CA LEU A 52 5.09 11.39 2.91
C LEU A 52 6.38 11.34 3.75
N SER A 53 7.10 12.46 3.92
CA SER A 53 8.38 12.50 4.65
C SER A 53 8.36 11.86 6.05
N PRO A 54 7.25 11.86 6.83
CA PRO A 54 7.23 11.16 8.12
C PRO A 54 7.40 9.64 8.00
N LEU A 55 7.15 9.08 6.82
CA LEU A 55 7.34 7.66 6.54
C LEU A 55 8.76 7.34 6.07
N ASN A 56 9.62 8.33 5.83
CA ASN A 56 10.97 8.07 5.35
C ASN A 56 11.77 7.25 6.39
N ASP A 57 12.44 6.22 5.89
CA ASP A 57 13.20 5.23 6.68
C ASP A 57 12.38 4.43 7.69
N GLN A 58 11.05 4.53 7.64
CA GLN A 58 10.17 3.74 8.48
C GLN A 58 9.93 2.35 7.88
N GLY A 59 9.64 1.39 8.76
CA GLY A 59 9.12 0.09 8.34
C GLY A 59 7.63 0.12 8.03
N CYS A 60 7.16 -0.86 7.28
CA CYS A 60 5.74 -1.04 6.96
C CYS A 60 4.89 -1.37 8.21
N SER A 61 5.52 -1.83 9.29
CA SER A 61 4.90 -2.01 10.61
C SER A 61 5.01 -0.78 11.51
N SER A 62 5.38 0.39 10.98
CA SER A 62 5.49 1.62 11.77
C SER A 62 4.14 1.99 12.40
N PRO A 63 4.13 2.54 13.64
CA PRO A 63 2.93 3.08 14.27
C PRO A 63 2.22 4.14 13.42
N LEU A 64 2.94 4.85 12.55
CA LEU A 64 2.35 5.83 11.63
C LEU A 64 1.39 5.21 10.61
N LEU A 65 1.61 3.94 10.25
CA LEU A 65 0.77 3.20 9.31
C LEU A 65 -0.26 2.30 10.02
N ALA A 66 -0.15 2.12 11.34
CA ALA A 66 -1.05 1.29 12.14
C ALA A 66 -2.55 1.62 11.94
N PRO A 67 -2.98 2.89 11.90
CA PRO A 67 -4.39 3.23 11.69
C PRO A 67 -4.90 2.89 10.28
N PHE A 68 -3.98 2.71 9.33
CA PHE A 68 -4.29 2.64 7.91
C PHE A 68 -4.30 1.21 7.36
N GLY A 69 -3.94 0.21 8.17
CA GLY A 69 -4.10 -1.20 7.82
C GLY A 69 -3.44 -2.18 8.78
N ALA A 70 -3.84 -3.45 8.67
CA ALA A 70 -3.31 -4.58 9.45
C ALA A 70 -1.91 -5.04 8.98
N VAL A 71 -1.02 -4.11 8.66
CA VAL A 71 0.33 -4.42 8.16
C VAL A 71 1.18 -5.05 9.28
N GLN A 72 1.04 -4.58 10.51
CA GLN A 72 1.77 -5.07 11.68
C GLN A 72 1.55 -6.56 11.96
N GLU A 73 0.31 -7.06 11.80
CA GLU A 73 -0.04 -8.46 12.05
C GLU A 73 0.75 -9.45 11.16
N ARG A 74 1.32 -8.96 10.06
CA ARG A 74 2.06 -9.77 9.10
C ARG A 74 3.56 -9.48 9.11
N ALA A 75 4.06 -8.64 10.01
CA ALA A 75 5.48 -8.31 10.07
C ALA A 75 6.36 -9.55 10.26
N ALA A 76 5.87 -10.56 11.00
CA ALA A 76 6.57 -11.82 11.23
C ALA A 76 6.72 -12.72 9.98
N THR A 77 6.08 -12.39 8.86
CA THR A 77 6.19 -13.17 7.61
C THR A 77 7.30 -12.69 6.67
N VAL A 78 8.01 -11.63 7.07
CA VAL A 78 9.13 -11.03 6.33
C VAL A 78 10.31 -10.84 7.28
N GLN A 79 11.51 -10.66 6.72
CA GLN A 79 12.71 -10.39 7.51
C GLN A 79 12.82 -8.91 7.89
N ASP A 80 12.54 -8.02 6.93
CA ASP A 80 12.68 -6.57 7.11
C ASP A 80 11.78 -5.80 6.13
N SER A 81 11.49 -4.54 6.44
CA SER A 81 10.79 -3.62 5.55
C SER A 81 11.27 -2.19 5.73
N ARG A 82 11.41 -1.46 4.62
CA ARG A 82 11.78 -0.04 4.62
C ARG A 82 11.01 0.74 3.57
N ILE A 83 10.58 1.93 3.95
CA ILE A 83 9.98 2.93 3.11
C ILE A 83 11.02 4.03 2.88
N SER A 84 11.19 4.45 1.62
CA SER A 84 12.06 5.55 1.24
C SER A 84 11.25 6.57 0.46
N ILE A 85 11.33 7.84 0.85
CA ILE A 85 10.65 8.94 0.18
C ILE A 85 11.64 9.64 -0.74
N ASP A 86 11.19 10.01 -1.94
CA ASP A 86 12.03 10.76 -2.86
C ASP A 86 12.25 12.19 -2.29
N PRO A 87 13.51 12.63 -2.10
CA PRO A 87 13.79 13.93 -1.51
C PRO A 87 13.43 15.11 -2.43
N GLU A 88 13.31 14.89 -3.73
CA GLU A 88 12.92 15.91 -4.71
C GLU A 88 11.39 15.96 -4.87
N ARG A 89 10.71 14.85 -4.58
CA ARG A 89 9.25 14.71 -4.72
C ARG A 89 8.69 13.94 -3.53
N LEU A 90 8.33 14.65 -2.46
CA LEU A 90 7.86 14.05 -1.20
C LEU A 90 6.59 13.20 -1.32
N SER A 91 5.90 13.28 -2.46
CA SER A 91 4.77 12.41 -2.81
C SER A 91 5.20 11.03 -3.27
N ASP A 92 6.42 10.87 -3.77
CA ASP A 92 6.94 9.67 -4.39
C ASP A 92 7.63 8.80 -3.33
N TYR A 93 7.46 7.49 -3.43
CA TYR A 93 8.01 6.58 -2.45
C TYR A 93 8.39 5.22 -3.03
N THR A 94 9.32 4.57 -2.34
CA THR A 94 9.75 3.19 -2.59
C THR A 94 9.50 2.36 -1.34
N VAL A 95 8.86 1.21 -1.51
CA VAL A 95 8.74 0.18 -0.47
C VAL A 95 9.67 -0.96 -0.83
N ARG A 96 10.60 -1.28 0.07
CA ARG A 96 11.46 -2.47 -0.02
C ARG A 96 11.10 -3.43 1.10
N ILE A 97 10.73 -4.65 0.74
CA ILE A 97 10.52 -5.76 1.68
C ILE A 97 11.62 -6.78 1.48
N THR A 98 12.29 -7.19 2.55
CA THR A 98 13.20 -8.35 2.53
C THR A 98 12.42 -9.56 3.02
N GLY A 99 12.20 -10.54 2.15
CA GLY A 99 11.47 -11.77 2.49
C GLY A 99 12.30 -12.72 3.37
N LEU A 100 11.63 -13.70 3.98
CA LEU A 100 12.31 -14.78 4.72
C LEU A 100 13.14 -15.71 3.82
N ASP A 101 12.98 -15.59 2.50
CA ASP A 101 13.82 -16.19 1.47
C ASP A 101 15.10 -15.38 1.18
N GLY A 102 15.30 -14.25 1.87
CA GLY A 102 16.41 -13.33 1.66
C GLY A 102 16.28 -12.46 0.40
N GLN A 103 15.19 -12.58 -0.36
CA GLN A 103 14.98 -11.81 -1.58
C GLN A 103 14.35 -10.46 -1.28
N ALA A 104 14.70 -9.46 -2.11
CA ALA A 104 14.12 -8.12 -2.01
C ALA A 104 12.92 -7.98 -2.96
N TYR A 105 11.80 -7.52 -2.40
CA TYR A 105 10.56 -7.24 -3.10
C TYR A 105 10.30 -5.75 -3.07
N VAL A 106 10.56 -5.08 -4.19
CA VAL A 106 10.52 -3.61 -4.30
C VAL A 106 9.24 -3.17 -5.01
N TYR A 107 8.66 -2.06 -4.55
CA TYR A 107 7.62 -1.31 -5.23
C TYR A 107 8.03 0.17 -5.23
N ARG A 108 7.84 0.86 -6.36
CA ARG A 108 8.13 2.28 -6.53
C ARG A 108 6.88 2.95 -7.08
N ASP A 109 6.44 4.02 -6.43
CA ASP A 109 5.40 4.93 -6.91
C ASP A 109 6.06 6.22 -7.37
N ASP A 110 6.07 6.46 -8.69
CA ASP A 110 6.63 7.67 -9.30
C ASP A 110 5.66 8.88 -9.23
N GLY A 111 4.80 8.90 -8.20
CA GLY A 111 3.78 9.91 -7.98
C GLY A 111 2.62 9.91 -8.97
N LYS A 112 2.49 8.88 -9.82
CA LYS A 112 1.35 8.74 -10.74
C LYS A 112 0.01 8.72 -10.01
N ARG A 113 -0.02 8.14 -8.81
CA ARG A 113 -1.20 8.14 -7.94
C ARG A 113 -1.48 9.49 -7.31
N ALA A 114 -0.45 10.22 -6.90
CA ALA A 114 -0.58 11.59 -6.41
C ALA A 114 -1.11 12.54 -7.49
N ALA A 115 -0.60 12.44 -8.72
CA ALA A 115 -1.08 13.20 -9.87
C ALA A 115 -2.57 12.92 -10.17
N ALA A 116 -2.98 11.64 -10.20
CA ALA A 116 -4.37 11.27 -10.42
C ALA A 116 -5.33 11.79 -9.33
N LEU A 117 -4.88 11.83 -8.07
CA LEU A 117 -5.68 12.39 -6.97
C LEU A 117 -5.80 13.91 -7.06
N GLN A 118 -4.75 14.60 -7.49
CA GLN A 118 -4.79 16.05 -7.73
C GLN A 118 -5.76 16.41 -8.85
N GLU A 119 -5.70 15.71 -9.99
CA GLU A 119 -6.67 15.90 -11.09
C GLU A 119 -8.12 15.64 -10.63
N ALA A 120 -8.34 14.61 -9.82
CA ALA A 120 -9.65 14.33 -9.25
C ALA A 120 -10.15 15.44 -8.31
N ALA A 121 -9.27 15.98 -7.46
CA ALA A 121 -9.60 17.07 -6.54
C ALA A 121 -9.89 18.39 -7.29
N GLU A 122 -9.16 18.68 -8.37
CA GLU A 122 -9.37 19.86 -9.22
C GLU A 122 -10.65 19.77 -10.06
N SER A 123 -11.15 18.56 -10.29
CA SER A 123 -12.40 18.30 -11.01
C SER A 123 -13.67 18.32 -10.15
N LEU A 124 -13.55 18.45 -8.82
CA LEU A 124 -14.70 18.65 -7.94
C LEU A 124 -15.20 20.10 -8.10
N PRO A 125 -16.45 20.34 -8.50
CA PRO A 125 -16.97 21.70 -8.60
C PRO A 125 -16.97 22.34 -7.20
N LEU A 126 -16.22 23.43 -7.07
CA LEU A 126 -16.34 24.34 -5.94
C LEU A 126 -17.69 25.07 -6.06
N ASP A 127 -18.46 25.01 -4.98
CA ASP A 127 -19.69 25.78 -4.72
C ASP A 127 -20.96 25.38 -5.50
N GLU A 128 -21.84 24.63 -4.82
CA GLU A 128 -23.24 25.06 -4.75
C GLU A 128 -23.54 25.46 -3.29
N PRO A 129 -23.82 26.74 -3.00
CA PRO A 129 -24.24 27.15 -1.67
C PRO A 129 -25.59 26.52 -1.35
N VAL A 130 -25.64 25.76 -0.25
CA VAL A 130 -26.88 25.24 0.31
C VAL A 130 -27.63 26.43 0.91
N ASP A 131 -28.63 26.93 0.20
CA ASP A 131 -29.52 28.00 0.69
C ASP A 131 -30.32 27.46 1.89
N ALA A 132 -29.83 27.77 3.07
CA ALA A 132 -30.52 27.57 4.32
C ALA A 132 -31.23 28.87 4.73
N GLY A 133 -32.48 29.02 4.30
CA GLY A 133 -33.50 29.71 5.10
C GLY A 133 -34.41 30.70 4.37
N GLY A 134 -35.73 30.51 4.52
CA GLY A 134 -36.69 31.59 4.31
C GLY A 134 -38.11 31.14 4.05
N GLY A 135 -38.90 30.94 5.11
CA GLY A 135 -40.25 30.38 5.03
C GLY A 135 -41.32 31.23 4.33
N GLN A 136 -42.42 30.56 3.98
CA GLN A 136 -43.77 31.08 4.21
C GLN A 136 -44.81 29.94 4.13
N ARG A 137 -45.52 29.72 5.24
CA ARG A 137 -46.89 29.17 5.21
C ARG A 137 -47.79 30.23 4.57
N PRO A 138 -48.89 29.82 3.93
CA PRO A 138 -50.13 30.53 4.17
C PRO A 138 -51.10 29.62 4.92
N GLU A 139 -51.73 30.25 5.91
CA GLU A 139 -52.88 29.78 6.64
C GLU A 139 -54.12 29.64 5.74
N ALA A 140 -55.11 28.96 6.29
CA ALA A 140 -56.38 28.64 5.67
C ALA A 140 -57.24 29.88 5.38
N GLU A 141 -58.03 29.80 4.31
CA GLU A 141 -59.46 30.14 4.29
C GLU A 141 -60.18 29.31 3.23
#